data_AF-A0A2S5W0K2-F1
#
_entry.id   AF-A0A2S5W0K2-F1
#
_cell.length_a   1.000
_cell.length_b   1.000
_cell.length_c   1.000
_cell.angle_alpha   90.00
_cell.angle_beta   90.00
_cell.angle_gamma   90.00
#
_symmetry.space_group_name_H-M   'P 1'
#
loop_
_entity.id
_entity.type
_entity.pdbx_description
1 polymer ?
#
loop_
_entity_poly.entity_id
_entity_poly.type
_entity_poly.pdbx_seq_one_letter_code
_entity_poly.pdbx_strand_id
1 'polypeptide(L)'
;MDLGPYTAYRLPSAIREAYGADTAGELADRLGVTKRPGPDVGPEADAAYQALRRGDQAPARALLIDRLGLTESAADDALAKLPNL
;
A
#
# COMPACT_ATOMS: atom_id res chain seq x y z
N MET A 1 9.50 -8.96 -2.97
CA MET A 1 9.09 -9.29 -1.60
C MET A 1 8.04 -10.36 -1.71
N ASP A 2 8.17 -11.42 -0.91
CA ASP A 2 7.16 -12.47 -0.88
C ASP A 2 6.02 -12.09 0.09
N LEU A 3 4.92 -11.58 -0.46
CA LEU A 3 3.65 -11.32 0.24
C LEU A 3 2.81 -12.60 0.40
N GLY A 4 3.37 -13.77 0.16
CA GLY A 4 2.67 -15.06 0.17
C GLY A 4 1.68 -15.16 -1.01
N PRO A 5 0.43 -15.59 -0.79
CA PRO A 5 -0.53 -15.79 -1.87
C PRO A 5 -0.89 -14.49 -2.62
N TYR A 6 -0.65 -13.34 -1.99
CA TYR A 6 -0.94 -12.03 -2.59
C TYR A 6 0.16 -11.52 -3.51
N THR A 7 1.35 -12.14 -3.53
CA THR A 7 2.47 -11.71 -4.38
C THR A 7 2.08 -11.64 -5.86
N ALA A 8 1.29 -12.62 -6.32
CA ALA A 8 0.82 -12.72 -7.71
C ALA A 8 -0.53 -12.01 -7.96
N TYR A 9 -1.08 -11.32 -6.95
CA TYR A 9 -2.34 -10.61 -7.12
C TYR A 9 -2.17 -9.46 -8.12
N ARG A 10 -2.95 -9.49 -9.20
CA ARG A 10 -2.93 -8.43 -10.21
C ARG A 10 -3.57 -7.16 -9.68
N LEU A 11 -2.85 -6.06 -9.82
CA LEU A 11 -3.34 -4.75 -9.42
C LEU A 11 -4.37 -4.20 -10.41
N PRO A 12 -5.33 -3.38 -9.96
CA PRO A 12 -6.22 -2.62 -10.84
C PRO A 12 -5.44 -1.72 -11.80
N SER A 13 -5.97 -1.49 -13.01
CA SER A 13 -5.27 -0.71 -14.06
C SER A 13 -4.83 0.68 -13.59
N ALA A 14 -5.66 1.40 -12.84
CA ALA A 14 -5.32 2.72 -12.31
C ALA A 14 -4.09 2.68 -11.37
N ILE A 15 -3.94 1.63 -10.57
CA ILE A 15 -2.77 1.44 -9.70
C ILE A 15 -1.56 1.00 -10.53
N ARG A 16 -1.76 0.12 -11.52
CA ARG A 16 -0.66 -0.29 -12.42
C ARG A 16 -0.09 0.90 -13.18
N GLU A 17 -0.92 1.80 -13.69
CA GLU A 17 -0.48 2.99 -14.40
C GLU A 17 0.21 4.00 -13.48
N ALA A 18 -0.31 4.21 -12.28
CA ALA A 18 0.27 5.15 -11.31
C ALA A 18 1.65 4.74 -10.77
N TYR A 19 1.85 3.44 -10.52
CA TYR A 19 3.08 2.92 -9.90
C TYR A 19 3.97 2.10 -10.85
N GLY A 20 3.47 1.84 -12.07
CA GLY A 20 4.13 1.03 -13.09
C GLY A 20 4.30 -0.44 -12.70
N ALA A 21 3.55 -0.95 -11.71
CA ALA A 21 3.70 -2.30 -11.17
C ALA A 21 2.50 -3.18 -11.52
N ASP A 22 2.71 -4.41 -11.99
CA ASP A 22 1.63 -5.29 -12.43
C ASP A 22 0.99 -6.09 -11.30
N THR A 23 1.78 -6.42 -10.28
CA THR A 23 1.37 -7.25 -9.15
C THR A 23 1.59 -6.56 -7.81
N ALA A 24 0.87 -7.00 -6.78
CA ALA A 24 1.06 -6.48 -5.42
C ALA A 24 2.49 -6.74 -4.90
N GLY A 25 3.11 -7.86 -5.28
CA GLY A 25 4.51 -8.13 -4.97
C GLY A 25 5.46 -7.12 -5.59
N GLU A 26 5.29 -6.81 -6.88
CA GLU A 26 6.11 -5.81 -7.58
C GLU A 26 5.91 -4.40 -7.01
N LEU A 27 4.66 -4.04 -6.67
CA LEU A 27 4.38 -2.76 -6.02
C LEU A 27 5.05 -2.66 -4.66
N ALA A 28 4.98 -3.71 -3.84
CA ALA A 28 5.64 -3.74 -2.54
C ALA A 28 7.16 -3.59 -2.66
N ASP A 29 7.78 -4.22 -3.66
CA ASP A 29 9.21 -4.05 -3.94
C ASP A 29 9.56 -2.62 -4.34
N ARG A 30 8.78 -2.01 -5.23
CA ARG A 30 9.01 -0.63 -5.68
C ARG A 30 8.83 0.40 -4.57
N LEU A 31 7.85 0.17 -3.71
CA LEU A 31 7.60 1.01 -2.54
C LEU A 31 8.65 0.81 -1.43
N GLY A 32 9.52 -0.19 -1.56
CA GLY A 32 10.51 -0.52 -0.54
C GLY A 32 9.87 -1.05 0.74
N VAL A 33 8.78 -1.80 0.62
CA VAL A 33 8.16 -2.49 1.77
C VAL A 33 9.22 -3.39 2.40
N THR A 34 9.48 -3.20 3.68
CA THR A 34 10.50 -3.96 4.43
C THR A 34 9.89 -4.95 5.41
N LYS A 35 8.64 -4.73 5.82
CA LYS A 35 7.92 -5.59 6.74
C LYS A 35 6.91 -6.46 6.00
N ARG A 36 6.90 -7.74 6.34
CA ARG A 36 5.91 -8.69 5.81
C ARG A 36 4.56 -8.44 6.49
N PRO A 37 3.49 -8.13 5.75
CA PRO A 37 2.17 -7.94 6.36
C PRO A 37 1.68 -9.25 6.99
N GLY A 38 1.29 -9.17 8.27
CA GLY A 38 0.67 -10.26 9.02
C GLY A 38 -0.84 -10.34 8.80
N PRO A 39 -1.53 -11.36 9.36
CA PRO A 39 -2.98 -11.52 9.22
C PRO A 39 -3.78 -10.33 9.76
N ASP A 40 -3.23 -9.61 10.74
CA ASP A 40 -3.87 -8.45 11.37
C ASP A 40 -3.83 -7.18 10.49
N VAL A 41 -3.04 -7.19 9.41
CA VAL A 41 -2.97 -6.05 8.48
C VAL A 41 -4.26 -5.89 7.69
N GLY A 42 -5.03 -6.96 7.46
CA GLY A 42 -6.28 -6.89 6.68
C GLY A 42 -7.29 -5.88 7.24
N PRO A 43 -7.76 -6.05 8.49
CA PRO A 43 -8.71 -5.12 9.12
C PRO A 43 -8.18 -3.68 9.22
N GLU A 44 -6.88 -3.51 9.48
CA GLU A 44 -6.24 -2.18 9.55
C GLU A 44 -6.16 -1.51 8.17
N ALA A 45 -5.85 -2.27 7.12
CA ALA A 45 -5.82 -1.80 5.74
C ALA A 45 -7.22 -1.39 5.26
N ASP A 46 -8.26 -2.15 5.61
CA ASP A 46 -9.64 -1.80 5.31
C ASP A 46 -10.07 -0.51 6.04
N ALA A 47 -9.74 -0.39 7.33
CA ALA A 47 -10.03 0.82 8.09
C ALA A 47 -9.29 2.05 7.51
N ALA A 48 -8.02 1.89 7.15
CA ALA A 48 -7.22 2.92 6.53
C ALA A 48 -7.75 3.33 5.15
N TYR A 49 -8.17 2.37 4.33
CA TYR A 49 -8.80 2.64 3.04
C TYR A 49 -10.11 3.42 3.19
N GLN A 50 -10.95 3.06 4.16
CA GLN A 50 -12.19 3.78 4.43
C GLN A 50 -11.95 5.20 4.96
N ALA A 51 -10.90 5.42 5.75
CA ALA A 51 -10.49 6.76 6.20
C ALA A 51 -9.98 7.60 5.02
N LEU A 52 -9.16 6.99 4.16
CA LEU A 52 -8.61 7.63 2.96
C LEU A 52 -9.72 8.07 1.99
N ARG A 53 -10.75 7.25 1.79
CA ARG A 53 -11.94 7.61 1.00
C ARG A 53 -12.73 8.79 1.57
N ARG A 54 -12.61 9.04 2.87
CA ARG A 54 -13.22 10.18 3.56
C ARG A 54 -12.31 11.42 3.58
N GLY A 55 -11.12 11.33 2.98
CA GLY A 55 -10.13 12.40 2.91
C GLY A 55 -9.10 12.38 4.05
N ASP A 56 -9.14 11.39 4.94
CA ASP A 56 -8.17 11.26 6.02
C ASP A 56 -7.03 10.30 5.63
N GLN A 57 -5.87 10.88 5.36
CA GLN A 57 -4.67 10.14 4.94
C GLN A 57 -3.85 9.60 6.12
N ALA A 58 -4.08 10.08 7.35
CA ALA A 58 -3.23 9.74 8.49
C ALA A 58 -3.22 8.23 8.81
N PRO A 59 -4.37 7.52 8.82
CA PRO A 59 -4.39 6.07 9.06
C PRO A 59 -3.66 5.27 7.99
N ALA A 60 -3.77 5.69 6.71
CA ALA A 60 -3.07 5.05 5.61
C ALA A 60 -1.55 5.27 5.70
N ARG A 61 -1.13 6.50 6.03
CA ARG A 61 0.28 6.82 6.27
C ARG A 61 0.87 6.00 7.42
N ALA A 62 0.15 5.91 8.54
CA ALA A 62 0.56 5.12 9.70
C ALA A 62 0.72 3.63 9.34
N LEU A 63 -0.22 3.06 8.59
CA LEU A 63 -0.13 1.67 8.14
C LEU A 63 1.08 1.41 7.23
N LEU A 64 1.35 2.31 6.28
CA LEU A 64 2.50 2.22 5.39
C LEU A 64 3.84 2.22 6.17
N ILE A 65 3.96 3.07 7.18
CA ILE A 65 5.19 3.18 7.98
C ILE A 65 5.27 2.03 9.01
N ASP A 66 4.26 1.89 9.84
CA ASP A 66 4.30 1.02 11.02
C ASP A 66 4.19 -0.45 10.64
N ARG A 67 3.30 -0.78 9.69
CA ARG A 67 3.03 -2.18 9.31
C ARG A 67 3.82 -2.63 8.10
N LEU A 68 4.08 -1.75 7.14
CA LEU A 68 4.82 -2.10 5.90
C LEU A 68 6.29 -1.64 5.92
N GLY A 69 6.67 -0.79 6.87
CA GLY A 69 8.06 -0.40 7.08
C GLY A 69 8.59 0.56 6.02
N LEU A 70 7.71 1.36 5.41
CA LEU A 70 8.11 2.46 4.53
C LEU A 70 8.74 3.59 5.36
N THR A 71 9.59 4.37 4.72
CA THR A 71 10.00 5.67 5.26
C THR A 71 8.86 6.67 5.14
N GLU A 72 8.86 7.71 5.97
CA GLU A 72 7.84 8.77 5.93
C GLU A 72 7.68 9.37 4.52
N SER A 73 8.80 9.72 3.88
CA SER A 73 8.80 10.27 2.51
C SER A 73 8.21 9.29 1.50
N ALA A 74 8.53 8.00 1.59
CA ALA A 74 7.99 6.99 0.68
C ALA A 74 6.49 6.78 0.90
N ALA A 75 6.01 6.85 2.15
CA ALA A 75 4.59 6.76 2.47
C ALA A 75 3.82 7.97 1.91
N ASP A 76 4.36 9.18 2.06
CA ASP A 76 3.75 10.40 1.55
C ASP A 76 3.72 10.41 0.01
N ASP A 77 4.82 10.02 -0.64
CA ASP A 77 4.89 9.88 -2.11
C ASP A 77 3.94 8.80 -2.62
N ALA A 78 3.80 7.69 -1.89
CA ALA A 78 2.85 6.66 -2.24
C ALA A 78 1.42 7.21 -2.18
N LEU A 79 1.03 7.90 -1.11
CA LEU A 79 -0.32 8.45 -0.98
C LEU A 79 -0.59 9.55 -2.02
N ALA A 80 0.40 10.36 -2.37
CA ALA A 80 0.26 11.40 -3.39
C ALA A 80 0.05 10.84 -4.81
N LYS A 81 0.57 9.65 -5.09
CA LYS A 81 0.41 8.96 -6.38
C LYS A 81 -0.88 8.15 -6.49
N LEU A 82 -1.65 8.03 -5.41
CA LEU A 82 -2.89 7.28 -5.46
C LEU A 82 -3.87 7.98 -6.42
N PRO A 83 -4.43 7.24 -7.39
CA PRO A 83 -5.51 7.77 -8.22
C PRO A 83 -6.72 8.10 -7.32
N ASN A 84 -7.53 9.08 -7.73
CA ASN A 84 -8.75 9.44 -7.00
C ASN A 84 -9.61 8.20 -6.76
N LEU A 85 -9.82 7.87 -5.48
CA LEU A 85 -10.54 6.70 -4.99
C LEU A 85 -12.06 6.90 -4.94
#